data_AF-A0A1Z5LH01-F1
#
_entry.id   AF-A0A1Z5LH01-F1
#
_cell.length_a   1.000
_cell.length_b   1.000
_cell.length_c   1.000
_cell.angle_alpha   90.00
_cell.angle_beta   90.00
_cell.angle_gamma   90.00
#
_symmetry.space_group_name_H-M   'P 1'
#
loop_
_entity.id
_entity.type
_entity.pdbx_description
1 polymer ?
#
loop_
_entity_poly.entity_id
_entity_poly.type
_entity_poly.pdbx_seq_one_letter_code
_entity_poly.pdbx_strand_id
1 'polypeptide(L)'
;MADSSCTRDERRERIVAECNAVRQALQDLLAEYMASAGRKDENLDKAVDHMARKTRDLRRQLRKAVVDHVSDSFLETQVPLLVLLEAARAGNERQVEDYAIVFAEHAHKLVEVANLACSMSSHEDGVKMVRCAAAHIEGLCPQVINAARILAARPRSKVAQENMDAFRDAWENQVRLLTEAVDDITTIDDFLAVSENHILEDVNKCVLALQENDADALDRTAGAIRGRSARVCNVVTSEMDNYEPGIYTERVLEAVAVLRDQVMPNFAQKVEMAVQALSASPHKEMDENEFIDASRLVYDGWP
;
A
#
# COMPACT_ATOMS: atom_id res chain seq x y z
N MET A 1 -3.34 7.24 14.82
CA MET A 1 -2.45 6.60 13.83
C MET A 1 -1.87 5.31 14.36
N ALA A 2 -1.16 5.28 15.49
CA ALA A 2 -0.64 4.02 16.07
C ALA A 2 -1.72 2.97 16.36
N ASP A 3 -2.91 3.39 16.79
CA ASP A 3 -4.04 2.49 17.09
C ASP A 3 -4.99 2.25 15.89
N SER A 4 -4.62 2.71 14.68
CA SER A 4 -5.42 2.41 13.49
C SER A 4 -5.32 0.92 13.18
N SER A 5 -6.45 0.30 12.80
CA SER A 5 -6.57 -1.14 12.52
C SER A 5 -5.61 -1.68 11.46
N CYS A 6 -5.09 -0.80 10.60
CA CYS A 6 -4.18 -1.16 9.52
C CYS A 6 -2.71 -0.81 9.84
N THR A 7 -2.40 -0.38 11.07
CA THR A 7 -1.00 -0.13 11.49
C THR A 7 -0.40 -1.41 12.04
N ARG A 8 0.72 -1.85 11.46
CA ARG A 8 1.43 -3.06 11.90
C ARG A 8 1.95 -2.92 13.33
N ASP A 9 2.01 -4.04 14.06
CA ASP A 9 2.39 -4.06 15.47
C ASP A 9 3.79 -3.51 15.73
N GLU A 10 4.78 -3.92 14.94
CA GLU A 10 6.14 -3.38 15.06
C GLU A 10 6.17 -1.86 14.90
N ARG A 11 5.32 -1.33 14.02
CA ARG A 11 5.25 0.11 13.77
C ARG A 11 4.55 0.84 14.89
N ARG A 12 3.48 0.28 15.44
CA ARG A 12 2.81 0.77 16.64
C ARG A 12 3.82 0.88 17.79
N GLU A 13 4.64 -0.14 18.01
CA GLU A 13 5.69 -0.13 19.04
C GLU A 13 6.75 0.95 18.80
N ARG A 14 7.23 1.11 17.56
CA ARG A 14 8.18 2.18 17.21
C ARG A 14 7.59 3.58 17.43
N ILE A 15 6.34 3.82 17.07
CA ILE A 15 5.67 5.11 17.30
C ILE A 15 5.55 5.37 18.81
N VAL A 16 5.15 4.37 19.60
CA VAL A 16 5.06 4.50 21.06
C VAL A 16 6.43 4.81 21.68
N ALA A 17 7.48 4.14 21.22
CA ALA A 17 8.85 4.39 21.67
C ALA A 17 9.29 5.83 21.35
N GLU A 18 9.05 6.32 20.14
CA GLU A 18 9.39 7.70 19.77
C GLU A 18 8.54 8.73 20.51
N CYS A 19 7.26 8.47 20.77
CA CYS A 19 6.43 9.33 21.62
C CYS A 19 7.02 9.44 23.04
N ASN A 20 7.50 8.33 23.61
CA ASN A 20 8.16 8.32 24.90
C ASN A 20 9.51 9.08 24.86
N ALA A 21 10.29 8.90 23.79
CA ALA A 21 11.56 9.61 23.59
C ALA A 21 11.37 11.13 23.45
N VAL A 22 10.37 11.58 22.69
CA VAL A 22 10.00 13.01 22.58
C VAL A 22 9.55 13.55 23.94
N ARG A 23 8.76 12.79 24.70
CA ARG A 23 8.34 13.20 26.05
C ARG A 23 9.55 13.39 26.96
N GLN A 24 10.50 12.45 26.96
CA GLN A 24 11.72 12.56 27.76
C GLN A 24 12.58 13.75 27.31
N ALA A 25 12.81 13.92 26.01
CA ALA A 25 13.58 15.04 25.47
C ALA A 25 12.98 16.41 25.86
N LEU A 26 11.65 16.51 25.95
CA LEU A 26 10.99 17.71 26.43
C LEU A 26 11.23 17.95 27.93
N GLN A 27 11.21 16.90 28.76
CA GLN A 27 11.52 17.04 30.19
C GLN A 27 12.96 17.49 30.39
N ASP A 28 13.91 16.92 29.65
CA ASP A 28 15.32 17.31 29.71
C ASP A 28 15.50 18.78 29.28
N LEU A 29 14.83 19.20 28.20
CA LEU A 29 14.84 20.60 27.75
C LEU A 29 14.29 21.56 28.80
N LEU A 30 13.18 21.21 29.45
CA LEU A 30 12.60 22.03 30.52
C LEU A 30 13.54 22.13 31.73
N ALA A 31 14.23 21.04 32.08
CA ALA A 31 15.22 21.03 33.16
C ALA A 31 16.40 21.97 32.86
N GLU A 32 16.96 21.90 31.65
CA GLU A 32 18.04 22.79 31.21
C GLU A 32 17.57 24.26 31.13
N TYR A 33 16.33 24.52 30.72
CA TYR A 33 15.77 25.87 30.69
C TYR A 33 15.61 26.46 32.11
N MET A 34 15.20 25.65 33.09
CA MET A 34 15.14 26.07 34.49
C MET A 34 16.52 26.31 35.09
N ALA A 35 17.51 25.45 34.77
CA ALA A 35 18.87 25.56 35.26
C ALA A 35 19.62 26.79 34.69
N SER A 36 19.33 27.15 33.44
CA SER A 36 19.99 28.25 32.74
C SER A 36 19.55 29.65 33.18
N ALA A 37 18.49 29.78 34.02
CA ALA A 37 18.04 31.03 34.64
C ALA A 37 17.95 32.24 33.68
N GLY A 38 17.59 32.01 32.42
CA GLY A 38 17.46 33.05 31.39
C GLY A 38 18.75 33.43 30.66
N ARG A 39 19.86 32.71 30.86
CA ARG A 39 21.10 32.87 30.07
C ARG A 39 21.17 31.81 28.99
N LYS A 40 21.68 32.17 27.81
CA LYS A 40 22.04 31.16 26.81
C LYS A 40 23.22 30.34 27.33
N ASP A 41 23.04 29.03 27.34
CA ASP A 41 24.02 28.03 27.76
C ASP A 41 24.14 26.96 26.65
N GLU A 42 25.34 26.43 26.42
CA GLU A 42 25.59 25.39 25.42
C GLU A 42 24.77 24.12 25.70
N ASN A 43 24.47 23.84 26.98
CA ASN A 43 23.64 22.70 27.36
C ASN A 43 22.18 22.89 26.93
N LEU A 44 21.67 24.12 26.99
CA LEU A 44 20.33 24.45 26.51
C LEU A 44 20.25 24.25 24.99
N ASP A 45 21.25 24.71 24.24
CA ASP A 45 21.29 24.53 22.78
C ASP A 45 21.34 23.03 22.40
N LYS A 46 22.14 22.22 23.12
CA LYS A 46 22.16 20.75 22.92
C LYS A 46 20.82 20.09 23.21
N ALA A 47 20.10 20.55 24.24
CA ALA A 47 18.78 20.03 24.59
C ALA A 47 17.72 20.41 23.54
N VAL A 48 17.77 21.64 23.00
CA VAL A 48 16.93 22.08 21.88
C VAL A 48 17.19 21.21 20.65
N ASP A 49 18.45 20.99 20.30
CA ASP A 49 18.82 20.12 19.17
C ASP A 49 18.37 18.68 19.38
N HIS A 50 18.46 18.15 20.61
CA HIS A 50 17.97 16.82 20.94
C HIS A 50 16.44 16.72 20.76
N MET A 51 15.68 17.70 21.24
CA MET A 51 14.24 17.77 21.07
C MET A 51 13.83 17.86 19.59
N ALA A 52 14.55 18.67 18.81
CA ALA A 52 14.34 18.80 17.37
C ALA A 52 14.59 17.46 16.64
N ARG A 53 15.68 16.76 16.98
CA ARG A 53 15.97 15.42 16.45
C ARG A 53 14.86 14.41 16.78
N LYS A 54 14.44 14.32 18.03
CA LYS A 54 13.37 13.39 18.44
C LYS A 54 12.02 13.69 17.80
N THR A 55 11.69 14.96 17.62
CA THR A 55 10.48 15.35 16.90
C THR A 55 10.54 14.92 15.43
N ARG A 56 11.71 15.03 14.79
CA ARG A 56 11.93 14.55 13.41
C ARG A 56 11.85 13.02 13.30
N ASP A 57 12.41 12.30 14.28
CA ASP A 57 12.35 10.83 14.33
C ASP A 57 10.91 10.34 14.47
N LEU A 58 10.12 10.93 15.37
CA LEU A 58 8.69 10.67 15.48
C LEU A 58 7.97 10.96 14.16
N ARG A 59 8.21 12.13 13.54
CA ARG A 59 7.61 12.49 12.24
C ARG A 59 7.96 11.46 11.16
N ARG A 60 9.18 10.92 11.15
CA ARG A 60 9.59 9.84 10.23
C ARG A 60 8.81 8.55 10.48
N GLN A 61 8.66 8.11 11.73
CA GLN A 61 7.85 6.92 12.04
C GLN A 61 6.39 7.10 11.63
N LEU A 62 5.84 8.29 11.85
CA LEU A 62 4.48 8.64 11.44
C LEU A 62 4.31 8.60 9.91
N ARG A 63 5.25 9.16 9.14
CA ARG A 63 5.21 9.08 7.67
C ARG A 63 5.26 7.64 7.20
N LYS A 64 6.19 6.84 7.70
CA LYS A 64 6.26 5.42 7.32
C LYS A 64 4.99 4.63 7.72
N ALA A 65 4.27 5.06 8.76
CA ALA A 65 2.98 4.47 9.11
C ALA A 65 1.90 4.77 8.09
N VAL A 66 1.83 6.01 7.62
CA VAL A 66 0.98 6.36 6.47
C VAL A 66 1.33 5.49 5.27
N VAL A 67 2.62 5.31 4.98
CA VAL A 67 3.05 4.50 3.85
C VAL A 67 2.64 3.02 3.99
N ASP A 68 2.62 2.45 5.19
CA ASP A 68 2.05 1.10 5.39
C ASP A 68 0.59 1.05 4.92
N HIS A 69 -0.21 2.01 5.38
CA HIS A 69 -1.63 2.11 5.00
C HIS A 69 -1.77 2.27 3.49
N VAL A 70 -0.93 3.09 2.86
CA VAL A 70 -0.92 3.31 1.41
C VAL A 70 -0.54 2.02 0.67
N SER A 71 0.50 1.33 1.12
CA SER A 71 1.00 0.11 0.50
C SER A 71 -0.03 -1.02 0.56
N ASP A 72 -0.76 -1.17 1.67
CA ASP A 72 -1.75 -2.22 1.86
C ASP A 72 -3.11 -1.90 1.21
N SER A 73 -3.61 -0.66 1.38
CA SER A 73 -4.98 -0.32 0.93
C SER A 73 -5.11 -0.14 -0.57
N PHE A 74 -4.02 0.23 -1.26
CA PHE A 74 -4.00 0.45 -2.71
C PHE A 74 -3.38 -0.73 -3.49
N LEU A 75 -3.25 -1.91 -2.87
CA LEU A 75 -2.69 -3.10 -3.51
C LEU A 75 -3.70 -3.79 -4.44
N GLU A 76 -4.89 -4.12 -3.92
CA GLU A 76 -5.94 -4.86 -4.64
C GLU A 76 -7.25 -4.06 -4.70
N THR A 77 -7.24 -2.97 -5.45
CA THR A 77 -8.37 -2.02 -5.48
C THR A 77 -9.55 -2.46 -6.34
N GLN A 78 -9.38 -3.49 -7.17
CA GLN A 78 -10.39 -3.93 -8.14
C GLN A 78 -11.31 -5.03 -7.61
N VAL A 79 -10.85 -5.84 -6.66
CA VAL A 79 -11.57 -7.06 -6.22
C VAL A 79 -12.99 -6.77 -5.72
N PRO A 80 -13.23 -5.78 -4.83
CA PRO A 80 -14.60 -5.50 -4.35
C PRO A 80 -15.57 -5.11 -5.48
N LEU A 81 -15.08 -4.39 -6.50
CA LEU A 81 -15.88 -4.02 -7.66
C LEU A 81 -16.22 -5.24 -8.53
N LEU A 82 -15.23 -6.11 -8.79
CA LEU A 82 -15.44 -7.30 -9.61
C LEU A 82 -16.48 -8.26 -9.00
N VAL A 83 -16.41 -8.49 -7.69
CA VAL A 83 -17.38 -9.33 -6.98
C VAL A 83 -18.78 -8.73 -7.00
N LEU A 84 -18.90 -7.40 -6.80
CA LEU A 84 -20.17 -6.69 -6.92
C LEU A 84 -20.75 -6.80 -8.34
N LEU A 85 -19.91 -6.64 -9.36
CA LEU A 85 -20.30 -6.76 -10.77
C LEU A 85 -20.77 -8.18 -11.13
N GLU A 86 -20.11 -9.20 -10.62
CA GLU A 86 -20.47 -10.59 -10.86
C GLU A 86 -21.87 -10.90 -10.29
N ALA A 87 -22.14 -10.48 -9.05
CA ALA A 87 -23.46 -10.61 -8.43
C ALA A 87 -24.54 -9.85 -9.21
N ALA A 88 -24.24 -8.63 -9.69
CA ALA A 88 -25.15 -7.84 -10.49
C ALA A 88 -25.45 -8.49 -11.85
N ARG A 89 -24.44 -9.02 -12.54
CA ARG A 89 -24.59 -9.75 -13.82
C ARG A 89 -25.38 -11.05 -13.66
N ALA A 90 -25.27 -11.70 -12.50
CA ALA A 90 -26.08 -12.88 -12.16
C ALA A 90 -27.56 -12.54 -11.84
N GLY A 91 -27.89 -11.26 -11.65
CA GLY A 91 -29.23 -10.83 -11.23
C GLY A 91 -29.55 -11.13 -9.78
N ASN A 92 -28.53 -11.32 -8.93
CA ASN A 92 -28.72 -11.64 -7.53
C ASN A 92 -28.79 -10.36 -6.69
N GLU A 93 -29.98 -9.74 -6.63
CA GLU A 93 -30.21 -8.48 -5.91
C GLU A 93 -29.78 -8.55 -4.44
N ARG A 94 -29.94 -9.70 -3.78
CA ARG A 94 -29.54 -9.88 -2.37
C ARG A 94 -28.02 -9.83 -2.21
N GLN A 95 -27.28 -10.58 -3.02
CA GLN A 95 -25.81 -10.54 -2.98
C GLN A 95 -25.26 -9.17 -3.35
N VAL A 96 -25.94 -8.44 -4.25
CA VAL A 96 -25.54 -7.07 -4.61
C VAL A 96 -25.60 -6.13 -3.41
N GLU A 97 -26.61 -6.25 -2.55
CA GLU A 97 -26.64 -5.45 -1.31
C GLU A 97 -25.52 -5.83 -0.34
N ASP A 98 -25.24 -7.13 -0.18
CA ASP A 98 -24.15 -7.60 0.69
C ASP A 98 -22.79 -7.10 0.19
N TYR A 99 -22.51 -7.22 -1.11
CA TYR A 99 -21.26 -6.74 -1.71
C TYR A 99 -21.18 -5.23 -1.87
N ALA A 100 -22.30 -4.52 -1.95
CA ALA A 100 -22.31 -3.05 -1.96
C ALA A 100 -21.78 -2.48 -0.64
N ILE A 101 -22.04 -3.14 0.49
CA ILE A 101 -21.47 -2.76 1.79
C ILE A 101 -19.95 -2.92 1.76
N VAL A 102 -19.44 -4.07 1.33
CA VAL A 102 -18.00 -4.33 1.23
C VAL A 102 -17.30 -3.34 0.29
N PHE A 103 -17.91 -3.05 -0.85
CA PHE A 103 -17.41 -2.06 -1.80
C PHE A 103 -17.37 -0.64 -1.19
N ALA A 104 -18.42 -0.24 -0.47
CA ALA A 104 -18.49 1.06 0.18
C ALA A 104 -17.48 1.19 1.34
N GLU A 105 -17.28 0.13 2.13
CA GLU A 105 -16.26 0.08 3.18
C GLU A 105 -14.86 0.20 2.60
N HIS A 106 -14.58 -0.50 1.49
CA HIS A 106 -13.30 -0.39 0.79
C HIS A 106 -13.08 1.04 0.24
N ALA A 107 -14.10 1.63 -0.40
CA ALA A 107 -14.07 3.02 -0.87
C ALA A 107 -13.75 4.00 0.27
N HIS A 108 -14.42 3.84 1.41
CA HIS A 108 -14.17 4.66 2.59
C HIS A 108 -12.74 4.48 3.11
N LYS A 109 -12.21 3.25 3.07
CA LYS A 109 -10.84 2.98 3.47
C LYS A 109 -9.81 3.70 2.60
N LEU A 110 -9.99 3.69 1.28
CA LEU A 110 -9.11 4.43 0.35
C LEU A 110 -9.09 5.93 0.69
N VAL A 111 -10.26 6.52 0.95
CA VAL A 111 -10.41 7.92 1.33
C VAL A 111 -9.79 8.23 2.70
N GLU A 112 -9.97 7.34 3.69
CA GLU A 112 -9.34 7.47 5.01
C GLU A 112 -7.82 7.54 4.89
N VAL A 113 -7.23 6.60 4.14
CA VAL A 113 -5.77 6.53 3.94
C VAL A 113 -5.24 7.73 3.17
N ALA A 114 -5.94 8.18 2.13
CA ALA A 114 -5.58 9.39 1.40
C ALA A 114 -5.56 10.64 2.31
N ASN A 115 -6.54 10.76 3.22
CA ASN A 115 -6.59 11.83 4.20
C ASN A 115 -5.50 11.74 5.27
N LEU A 116 -5.13 10.53 5.69
CA LEU A 116 -3.96 10.31 6.56
C LEU A 116 -2.67 10.77 5.88
N ALA A 117 -2.48 10.48 4.60
CA ALA A 117 -1.34 10.97 3.82
C ALA A 117 -1.31 12.49 3.75
N CYS A 118 -2.47 13.12 3.51
CA CYS A 118 -2.59 14.58 3.54
C CYS A 118 -2.19 15.19 4.88
N SER A 119 -2.50 14.52 6.01
CA SER A 119 -2.18 15.04 7.35
C SER A 119 -0.67 15.10 7.64
N MET A 120 0.12 14.31 6.91
CA MET A 120 1.57 14.22 7.09
C MET A 120 2.36 15.00 6.04
N SER A 121 1.75 15.36 4.92
CA SER A 121 2.39 16.12 3.84
C SER A 121 2.44 17.62 4.14
N SER A 122 3.53 18.26 3.71
CA SER A 122 3.69 19.72 3.70
C SER A 122 3.51 20.31 2.29
N HIS A 123 3.20 19.48 1.29
CA HIS A 123 3.01 19.92 -0.10
C HIS A 123 1.55 20.35 -0.32
N GLU A 124 1.27 21.66 -0.15
CA GLU A 124 -0.10 22.18 -0.14
C GLU A 124 -0.91 21.88 -1.40
N ASP A 125 -0.29 21.98 -2.58
CA ASP A 125 -0.99 21.77 -3.85
C ASP A 125 -1.31 20.29 -4.09
N GLY A 126 -0.37 19.38 -3.85
CA GLY A 126 -0.66 17.94 -3.87
C GLY A 126 -1.72 17.53 -2.85
N VAL A 127 -1.73 18.12 -1.64
CA VAL A 127 -2.81 17.88 -0.66
C VAL A 127 -4.17 18.30 -1.20
N LYS A 128 -4.27 19.41 -1.96
CA LYS A 128 -5.53 19.80 -2.61
C LYS A 128 -5.94 18.80 -3.69
N MET A 129 -4.98 18.31 -4.48
CA MET A 129 -5.23 17.31 -5.52
C MET A 129 -5.76 16.00 -4.93
N VAL A 130 -5.13 15.48 -3.89
CA VAL A 130 -5.57 14.26 -3.18
C VAL A 130 -6.98 14.44 -2.62
N ARG A 131 -7.27 15.56 -1.95
CA ARG A 131 -8.60 15.82 -1.38
C ARG A 131 -9.67 15.94 -2.46
N CYS A 132 -9.34 16.52 -3.62
CA CYS A 132 -10.25 16.59 -4.76
C CYS A 132 -10.54 15.19 -5.32
N ALA A 133 -9.50 14.38 -5.53
CA ALA A 133 -9.65 13.00 -6.00
C ALA A 133 -10.45 12.13 -5.01
N ALA A 134 -10.22 12.30 -3.71
CA ALA A 134 -10.96 11.61 -2.66
C ALA A 134 -12.44 11.99 -2.64
N ALA A 135 -12.77 13.28 -2.78
CA ALA A 135 -14.16 13.74 -2.88
C ALA A 135 -14.89 13.15 -4.10
N HIS A 136 -14.20 12.97 -5.22
CA HIS A 136 -14.76 12.28 -6.38
C HIS A 136 -15.01 10.80 -6.13
N ILE A 137 -14.12 10.09 -5.41
CA ILE A 137 -14.37 8.70 -4.97
C ILE A 137 -15.64 8.62 -4.11
N GLU A 138 -15.79 9.50 -3.13
CA GLU A 138 -16.97 9.55 -2.26
C GLU A 138 -18.26 9.81 -3.06
N GLY A 139 -18.21 10.73 -4.03
CA GLY A 139 -19.35 11.05 -4.90
C GLY A 139 -19.69 9.94 -5.90
N LEU A 140 -18.69 9.18 -6.37
CA LEU A 140 -18.85 8.13 -7.38
C LEU A 140 -19.32 6.80 -6.79
N CYS A 141 -18.86 6.46 -5.57
CA CYS A 141 -19.21 5.22 -4.86
C CYS A 141 -20.73 4.89 -4.90
N PRO A 142 -21.65 5.77 -4.46
CA PRO A 142 -23.08 5.46 -4.48
C PRO A 142 -23.64 5.31 -5.90
N GLN A 143 -23.03 5.95 -6.90
CA GLN A 143 -23.48 5.83 -8.30
C GLN A 143 -23.12 4.47 -8.88
N VAL A 144 -21.93 3.95 -8.58
CA VAL A 144 -21.49 2.59 -8.95
C VAL A 144 -22.43 1.55 -8.32
N ILE A 145 -22.73 1.68 -7.03
CA ILE A 145 -23.66 0.79 -6.32
C ILE A 145 -25.06 0.82 -6.98
N ASN A 146 -25.56 2.01 -7.32
CA ASN A 146 -26.87 2.14 -7.97
C ASN A 146 -26.87 1.54 -9.38
N ALA A 147 -25.78 1.69 -10.14
CA ALA A 147 -25.64 1.03 -11.43
C ALA A 147 -25.67 -0.50 -11.28
N ALA A 148 -25.01 -1.05 -10.26
CA ALA A 148 -25.03 -2.48 -9.96
C ALA A 148 -26.43 -2.97 -9.58
N ARG A 149 -27.17 -2.23 -8.75
CA ARG A 149 -28.57 -2.53 -8.41
C ARG A 149 -29.49 -2.55 -9.64
N ILE A 150 -29.36 -1.57 -10.53
CA ILE A 150 -30.15 -1.50 -11.78
C ILE A 150 -29.84 -2.70 -12.68
N LEU A 151 -28.55 -3.05 -12.80
CA LEU A 151 -28.13 -4.21 -13.57
C LEU A 151 -28.69 -5.51 -12.96
N ALA A 152 -28.64 -5.65 -11.63
CA ALA A 152 -29.17 -6.81 -10.92
C ALA A 152 -30.68 -7.02 -11.16
N ALA A 153 -31.45 -5.93 -11.13
CA ALA A 153 -32.89 -5.97 -11.40
C ALA A 153 -33.22 -6.27 -12.88
N ARG A 154 -32.29 -5.95 -13.81
CA ARG A 154 -32.48 -6.14 -15.26
C ARG A 154 -31.22 -6.66 -15.95
N PRO A 155 -30.76 -7.90 -15.66
CA PRO A 155 -29.42 -8.36 -16.09
C PRO A 155 -29.26 -8.49 -17.60
N ARG A 156 -30.36 -8.67 -18.33
CA ARG A 156 -30.38 -8.79 -19.81
C ARG A 156 -30.55 -7.46 -20.53
N SER A 157 -30.75 -6.36 -19.81
CA SER A 157 -30.91 -5.03 -20.40
C SER A 157 -29.57 -4.51 -20.88
N LYS A 158 -29.40 -4.34 -22.20
CA LYS A 158 -28.18 -3.77 -22.78
C LYS A 158 -27.83 -2.40 -22.18
N VAL A 159 -28.84 -1.56 -21.99
CA VAL A 159 -28.65 -0.23 -21.38
C VAL A 159 -28.14 -0.33 -19.94
N ALA A 160 -28.57 -1.34 -19.17
CA ALA A 160 -28.09 -1.52 -17.81
C ALA A 160 -26.65 -2.06 -17.78
N GLN A 161 -26.30 -2.94 -18.72
CA GLN A 161 -24.94 -3.44 -18.90
C GLN A 161 -23.99 -2.30 -19.29
N GLU A 162 -24.33 -1.53 -20.32
CA GLU A 162 -23.54 -0.38 -20.79
C GLU A 162 -23.39 0.69 -19.70
N ASN A 163 -24.45 0.97 -18.93
CA ASN A 163 -24.38 1.89 -17.80
C ASN A 163 -23.43 1.39 -16.70
N MET A 164 -23.48 0.10 -16.37
CA MET A 164 -22.59 -0.48 -15.38
C MET A 164 -21.13 -0.46 -15.85
N ASP A 165 -20.86 -0.81 -17.11
CA ASP A 165 -19.51 -0.77 -17.66
C ASP A 165 -18.94 0.67 -17.66
N ALA A 166 -19.76 1.68 -17.97
CA ALA A 166 -19.36 3.09 -17.89
C ALA A 166 -18.97 3.50 -16.46
N PHE A 167 -19.74 3.08 -15.44
CA PHE A 167 -19.44 3.37 -14.04
C PHE A 167 -18.24 2.57 -13.52
N ARG A 168 -18.02 1.35 -14.02
CA ARG A 168 -16.82 0.57 -13.75
C ARG A 168 -15.57 1.30 -14.24
N ASP A 169 -15.56 1.72 -15.50
CA ASP A 169 -14.41 2.41 -16.08
C ASP A 169 -14.14 3.75 -15.38
N ALA A 170 -15.20 4.49 -15.05
CA ALA A 170 -15.09 5.72 -14.26
C ALA A 170 -14.48 5.47 -12.87
N TRP A 171 -14.87 4.38 -12.20
CA TRP A 171 -14.34 4.01 -10.89
C TRP A 171 -12.86 3.63 -10.97
N GLU A 172 -12.50 2.74 -11.89
CA GLU A 172 -11.12 2.29 -12.08
C GLU A 172 -10.20 3.49 -12.39
N ASN A 173 -10.64 4.42 -13.25
CA ASN A 173 -9.92 5.65 -13.53
C ASN A 173 -9.80 6.56 -12.28
N GLN A 174 -10.88 6.74 -11.51
CA GLN A 174 -10.86 7.63 -10.36
C GLN A 174 -9.99 7.08 -9.21
N VAL A 175 -9.98 5.76 -9.02
CA VAL A 175 -9.08 5.10 -8.06
C VAL A 175 -7.63 5.26 -8.50
N ARG A 176 -7.32 5.11 -9.80
CA ARG A 176 -5.98 5.37 -10.32
C ARG A 176 -5.53 6.79 -10.04
N LEU A 177 -6.36 7.80 -10.36
CA LEU A 177 -6.05 9.21 -10.11
C LEU A 177 -5.84 9.51 -8.61
N LEU A 178 -6.63 8.90 -7.72
CA LEU A 178 -6.40 9.03 -6.28
C LEU A 178 -5.06 8.41 -5.87
N THR A 179 -4.71 7.25 -6.43
CA THR A 179 -3.46 6.55 -6.13
C THR A 179 -2.26 7.40 -6.55
N GLU A 180 -2.25 7.89 -7.78
CA GLU A 180 -1.20 8.76 -8.32
C GLU A 180 -1.04 10.03 -7.47
N ALA A 181 -2.14 10.71 -7.13
CA ALA A 181 -2.09 11.91 -6.29
C ALA A 181 -1.55 11.63 -4.87
N VAL A 182 -1.84 10.45 -4.29
CA VAL A 182 -1.31 10.03 -2.99
C VAL A 182 0.18 9.71 -3.07
N ASP A 183 0.60 9.08 -4.16
CA ASP A 183 2.00 8.79 -4.43
C ASP A 183 2.82 10.11 -4.59
N ASP A 184 2.28 11.14 -5.26
CA ASP A 184 2.93 12.47 -5.41
C ASP A 184 3.22 13.19 -4.08
N ILE A 185 2.42 12.95 -3.04
CA ILE A 185 2.65 13.53 -1.70
C ILE A 185 3.42 12.60 -0.76
N THR A 186 3.80 11.42 -1.23
CA THR A 186 4.53 10.40 -0.50
C THR A 186 5.97 10.37 -1.01
N THR A 187 6.95 10.49 -0.10
CA THR A 187 8.36 10.47 -0.52
C THR A 187 8.75 9.09 -1.01
N ILE A 188 9.45 9.00 -2.14
CA ILE A 188 9.95 7.72 -2.69
C ILE A 188 10.80 6.94 -1.68
N ASP A 189 11.63 7.62 -0.88
CA ASP A 189 12.45 6.98 0.17
C ASP A 189 11.62 6.20 1.20
N ASP A 190 10.54 6.81 1.71
CA ASP A 190 9.67 6.14 2.68
C ASP A 190 8.84 5.03 1.99
N PHE A 191 8.42 5.24 0.73
CA PHE A 191 7.71 4.24 -0.07
C PHE A 191 8.54 2.98 -0.34
N LEU A 192 9.78 3.14 -0.81
CA LEU A 192 10.69 2.04 -1.07
C LEU A 192 11.04 1.30 0.23
N ALA A 193 11.42 2.03 1.28
CA ALA A 193 11.77 1.40 2.55
C ALA A 193 10.62 0.59 3.16
N VAL A 194 9.37 1.04 3.03
CA VAL A 194 8.21 0.26 3.52
C VAL A 194 7.90 -0.92 2.62
N SER A 195 7.93 -0.72 1.30
CA SER A 195 7.63 -1.78 0.34
C SER A 195 8.65 -2.93 0.42
N GLU A 196 9.93 -2.62 0.66
CA GLU A 196 10.98 -3.61 0.94
C GLU A 196 10.62 -4.47 2.17
N ASN A 197 10.26 -3.83 3.30
CA ASN A 197 9.88 -4.54 4.52
C ASN A 197 8.63 -5.41 4.29
N HIS A 198 7.66 -4.91 3.53
CA HIS A 198 6.43 -5.64 3.25
C HIS A 198 6.70 -6.86 2.35
N ILE A 199 7.52 -6.73 1.31
CA ILE A 199 7.90 -7.85 0.45
C ILE A 199 8.68 -8.90 1.25
N LEU A 200 9.59 -8.49 2.12
CA LEU A 200 10.31 -9.43 2.99
C LEU A 200 9.35 -10.18 3.93
N GLU A 201 8.38 -9.50 4.53
CA GLU A 201 7.36 -10.14 5.37
C GLU A 201 6.49 -11.12 4.56
N ASP A 202 6.07 -10.72 3.36
CA ASP A 202 5.24 -11.56 2.48
C ASP A 202 6.05 -12.77 1.96
N VAL A 203 7.35 -12.62 1.68
CA VAL A 203 8.24 -13.75 1.34
C VAL A 203 8.32 -14.74 2.50
N ASN A 204 8.49 -14.27 3.74
CA ASN A 204 8.49 -15.14 4.92
C ASN A 204 7.15 -15.89 5.08
N LYS A 205 6.02 -15.21 4.83
CA LYS A 205 4.69 -15.84 4.83
C LYS A 205 4.53 -16.89 3.72
N CYS A 206 5.08 -16.67 2.52
CA CYS A 206 5.11 -17.68 1.46
C CYS A 206 5.87 -18.93 1.89
N VAL A 207 7.03 -18.77 2.54
CA VAL A 207 7.82 -19.92 3.05
C VAL A 207 7.06 -20.68 4.14
N LEU A 208 6.37 -19.98 5.05
CA LEU A 208 5.53 -20.61 6.06
C LEU A 208 4.34 -21.37 5.45
N ALA A 209 3.62 -20.75 4.50
CA ALA A 209 2.51 -21.40 3.80
C ALA A 209 2.96 -22.68 3.08
N LEU A 210 4.16 -22.66 2.51
CA LEU A 210 4.77 -23.83 1.88
C LEU A 210 5.04 -24.96 2.89
N GLN A 211 5.64 -24.64 4.04
CA GLN A 211 5.90 -25.61 5.13
C GLN A 211 4.61 -26.20 5.70
N GLU A 212 3.55 -25.40 5.77
CA GLU A 212 2.23 -25.80 6.25
C GLU A 212 1.39 -26.54 5.20
N ASN A 213 1.87 -26.65 3.96
CA ASN A 213 1.15 -27.18 2.79
C ASN A 213 -0.16 -26.43 2.49
N ASP A 214 -0.22 -25.12 2.79
CA ASP A 214 -1.38 -24.27 2.51
C ASP A 214 -1.22 -23.59 1.14
N ALA A 215 -1.76 -24.24 0.11
CA ALA A 215 -1.74 -23.74 -1.27
C ALA A 215 -2.49 -22.41 -1.44
N ASP A 216 -3.59 -22.21 -0.70
CA ASP A 216 -4.40 -21.00 -0.81
C ASP A 216 -3.69 -19.81 -0.16
N ALA A 217 -3.04 -19.99 1.00
CA ALA A 217 -2.22 -18.95 1.62
C ALA A 217 -1.00 -18.60 0.77
N LEU A 218 -0.37 -19.60 0.15
CA LEU A 218 0.76 -19.38 -0.75
C LEU A 218 0.35 -18.52 -1.95
N ASP A 219 -0.75 -18.86 -2.64
CA ASP A 219 -1.21 -18.10 -3.81
C ASP A 219 -1.59 -16.66 -3.46
N ARG A 220 -2.36 -16.46 -2.37
CA ARG A 220 -2.72 -15.11 -1.88
C ARG A 220 -1.49 -14.26 -1.56
N THR A 221 -0.55 -14.82 -0.81
CA THR A 221 0.65 -14.09 -0.38
C THR A 221 1.57 -13.76 -1.56
N ALA A 222 1.72 -14.71 -2.49
CA ALA A 222 2.45 -14.46 -3.73
C ALA A 222 1.77 -13.41 -4.62
N GLY A 223 0.43 -13.36 -4.62
CA GLY A 223 -0.36 -12.30 -5.24
C GLY A 223 -0.01 -10.93 -4.69
N ALA A 224 0.08 -10.81 -3.36
CA ALA A 224 0.49 -9.58 -2.70
C ALA A 224 1.91 -9.13 -3.10
N ILE A 225 2.89 -10.07 -3.12
CA ILE A 225 4.26 -9.79 -3.59
C ILE A 225 4.24 -9.26 -5.03
N ARG A 226 3.51 -9.93 -5.94
CA ARG A 226 3.39 -9.50 -7.33
C ARG A 226 2.82 -8.08 -7.44
N GLY A 227 1.74 -7.80 -6.71
CA GLY A 227 1.12 -6.48 -6.69
C GLY A 227 2.07 -5.38 -6.17
N ARG A 228 2.80 -5.66 -5.08
CA ARG A 228 3.75 -4.70 -4.49
C ARG A 228 4.92 -4.43 -5.43
N SER A 229 5.53 -5.48 -6.00
CA SER A 229 6.62 -5.32 -6.96
C SER A 229 6.20 -4.56 -8.21
N ALA A 230 4.99 -4.81 -8.73
CA ALA A 230 4.44 -4.05 -9.86
C ALA A 230 4.24 -2.58 -9.50
N ARG A 231 3.70 -2.28 -8.30
CA ARG A 231 3.54 -0.90 -7.84
C ARG A 231 4.88 -0.18 -7.69
N VAL A 232 5.90 -0.86 -7.15
CA VAL A 232 7.25 -0.32 -7.05
C VAL A 232 7.81 0.04 -8.41
N CYS A 233 7.69 -0.86 -9.39
CA CYS A 233 8.09 -0.57 -10.76
C CYS A 233 7.39 0.68 -11.32
N ASN A 234 6.07 0.82 -11.09
CA ASN A 234 5.31 1.96 -11.58
C ASN A 234 5.71 3.28 -10.91
N VAL A 235 5.81 3.30 -9.57
CA VAL A 235 6.18 4.50 -8.80
C VAL A 235 7.61 4.93 -9.13
N VAL A 236 8.56 4.00 -9.19
CA VAL A 236 9.95 4.32 -9.53
C VAL A 236 10.07 4.82 -10.97
N THR A 237 9.36 4.18 -11.93
CA THR A 237 9.38 4.63 -13.33
C THR A 237 8.82 6.05 -13.45
N SER A 238 7.67 6.33 -12.81
CA SER A 238 7.06 7.65 -12.81
C SER A 238 7.94 8.70 -12.13
N GLU A 239 8.67 8.33 -11.07
CA GLU A 239 9.59 9.25 -10.41
C GLU A 239 10.80 9.57 -11.30
N MET A 240 11.29 8.61 -12.09
CA MET A 240 12.40 8.85 -13.02
C MET A 240 12.06 9.86 -14.12
N ASP A 241 10.78 10.03 -14.47
CA ASP A 241 10.32 11.04 -15.43
C ASP A 241 10.54 12.49 -14.92
N ASN A 242 10.75 12.67 -13.61
CA ASN A 242 11.07 13.97 -13.01
C ASN A 242 12.54 14.37 -13.18
N TYR A 243 13.40 13.49 -13.72
CA TYR A 243 14.84 13.70 -13.87
C TYR A 243 15.24 13.84 -15.34
N GLU A 244 16.32 14.56 -15.60
CA GLU A 244 16.90 14.60 -16.95
C GLU A 244 17.50 13.23 -17.30
N PRO A 245 17.22 12.69 -18.51
CA PRO A 245 17.76 11.39 -18.92
C PRO A 245 19.29 11.34 -18.85
N GLY A 246 19.82 10.31 -18.20
CA GLY A 246 21.26 10.05 -18.15
C GLY A 246 21.59 8.77 -17.38
N ILE A 247 22.87 8.62 -17.01
CA ILE A 247 23.40 7.40 -16.38
C ILE A 247 22.61 7.01 -15.11
N TYR A 248 22.13 8.00 -14.34
CA TYR A 248 21.32 7.74 -13.16
C TYR A 248 19.97 7.10 -13.52
N THR A 249 19.18 7.76 -14.36
CA THR A 249 17.83 7.27 -14.76
C THR A 249 17.94 5.96 -15.53
N GLU A 250 18.94 5.79 -16.40
CA GLU A 250 19.17 4.55 -17.14
C GLU A 250 19.42 3.37 -16.22
N ARG A 251 20.29 3.51 -15.20
CA ARG A 251 20.59 2.44 -14.24
C ARG A 251 19.38 2.06 -13.39
N VAL A 252 18.59 3.04 -12.95
CA VAL A 252 17.37 2.78 -12.17
C VAL A 252 16.33 2.06 -13.04
N LEU A 253 16.10 2.53 -14.26
CA LEU A 253 15.14 1.91 -15.18
C LEU A 253 15.57 0.52 -15.66
N GLU A 254 16.88 0.26 -15.77
CA GLU A 254 17.41 -1.08 -16.03
C GLU A 254 17.10 -2.04 -14.87
N ALA A 255 17.33 -1.62 -13.63
CA ALA A 255 16.98 -2.42 -12.44
C ALA A 255 15.47 -2.71 -12.36
N VAL A 256 14.63 -1.70 -12.64
CA VAL A 256 13.17 -1.86 -12.74
C VAL A 256 12.79 -2.86 -13.84
N ALA A 257 13.45 -2.80 -15.00
CA ALA A 257 13.19 -3.75 -16.09
C ALA A 257 13.61 -5.17 -15.71
N VAL A 258 14.73 -5.37 -15.03
CA VAL A 258 15.17 -6.69 -14.53
C VAL A 258 14.14 -7.25 -13.54
N LEU A 259 13.69 -6.45 -12.58
CA LEU A 259 12.67 -6.86 -11.61
C LEU A 259 11.37 -7.28 -12.33
N ARG A 260 10.85 -6.41 -13.20
CA ARG A 260 9.57 -6.62 -13.90
C ARG A 260 9.60 -7.76 -14.91
N ASP A 261 10.66 -7.82 -15.72
CA ASP A 261 10.67 -8.64 -16.93
C ASP A 261 11.44 -9.97 -16.74
N GLN A 262 12.22 -10.12 -15.67
CA GLN A 262 12.99 -11.34 -15.39
C GLN A 262 12.65 -11.96 -14.03
N VAL A 263 12.78 -11.20 -12.95
CA VAL A 263 12.62 -11.72 -11.57
C VAL A 263 11.17 -12.09 -11.28
N MET A 264 10.23 -11.18 -11.53
CA MET A 264 8.81 -11.42 -11.22
C MET A 264 8.17 -12.55 -12.03
N PRO A 265 8.44 -12.70 -13.34
CA PRO A 265 7.97 -13.86 -14.10
C PRO A 265 8.54 -15.20 -13.59
N ASN A 266 9.82 -15.23 -13.21
CA ASN A 266 10.43 -16.42 -12.61
C ASN A 266 9.76 -16.79 -11.28
N PHE A 267 9.58 -15.80 -10.40
CA PHE A 267 8.87 -15.99 -9.13
C PHE A 267 7.45 -16.51 -9.35
N ALA A 268 6.69 -15.91 -10.26
CA ALA A 268 5.33 -16.33 -10.58
C ALA A 268 5.27 -17.79 -11.05
N GLN A 269 6.20 -18.20 -11.91
CA GLN A 269 6.31 -19.58 -12.37
C GLN A 269 6.59 -20.56 -11.21
N LYS A 270 7.52 -20.21 -10.31
CA LYS A 270 7.85 -21.06 -9.15
C LYS A 270 6.68 -21.19 -8.18
N VAL A 271 5.94 -20.11 -7.94
CA VAL A 271 4.69 -20.12 -7.15
C VAL A 271 3.66 -21.04 -7.81
N GLU A 272 3.45 -20.93 -9.12
CA GLU A 272 2.48 -21.77 -9.84
C GLU A 272 2.83 -23.26 -9.70
N MET A 273 4.11 -23.61 -9.89
CA MET A 273 4.60 -24.98 -9.70
C MET A 273 4.37 -25.48 -8.27
N ALA A 274 4.63 -24.64 -7.27
CA ALA A 274 4.44 -24.96 -5.86
C ALA A 274 2.97 -25.21 -5.53
N VAL A 275 2.08 -24.29 -5.94
CA VAL A 275 0.62 -24.41 -5.74
C VAL A 275 0.08 -25.67 -6.42
N GLN A 276 0.53 -25.98 -7.64
CA GLN A 276 0.13 -27.21 -8.34
C GLN A 276 0.63 -28.47 -7.64
N ALA A 277 1.85 -28.48 -7.12
CA ALA A 277 2.41 -29.63 -6.38
C ALA A 277 1.67 -29.88 -5.06
N LEU A 278 1.34 -28.81 -4.33
CA LEU A 278 0.53 -28.84 -3.12
C LEU A 278 -0.93 -29.21 -3.40
N SER A 279 -1.47 -28.86 -4.56
CA SER A 279 -2.86 -29.21 -4.92
C SER A 279 -3.02 -30.62 -5.50
N ALA A 280 -1.90 -31.29 -5.83
CA ALA A 280 -1.92 -32.65 -6.38
C ALA A 280 -2.23 -33.70 -5.31
N SER A 281 -2.90 -34.79 -5.70
CA SER A 281 -3.15 -35.96 -4.85
C SER A 281 -2.57 -37.24 -5.48
N PRO A 282 -1.51 -37.85 -4.91
CA PRO A 282 -0.76 -37.40 -3.72
C PRO A 282 0.08 -36.16 -4.00
N HIS A 283 0.39 -35.39 -2.95
CA HIS A 283 1.28 -34.24 -3.04
C HIS A 283 2.61 -34.64 -3.68
N LYS A 284 3.10 -33.82 -4.61
CA LYS A 284 4.42 -34.04 -5.21
C LYS A 284 5.47 -33.36 -4.36
N GLU A 285 6.63 -34.02 -4.17
CA GLU A 285 7.80 -33.37 -3.59
C GLU A 285 8.18 -32.15 -4.43
N MET A 286 8.43 -31.05 -3.75
CA MET A 286 8.80 -29.77 -4.34
C MET A 286 10.22 -29.42 -3.92
N ASP A 287 10.99 -28.80 -4.82
CA ASP A 287 12.29 -28.24 -4.47
C ASP A 287 12.09 -26.90 -3.74
N GLU A 288 12.03 -26.96 -2.41
CA GLU A 288 11.91 -25.79 -1.55
C GLU A 288 13.06 -24.80 -1.74
N ASN A 289 14.26 -25.28 -2.12
CA ASN A 289 15.42 -24.42 -2.30
C ASN A 289 15.26 -23.53 -3.53
N GLU A 290 14.76 -24.06 -4.64
CA GLU A 290 14.48 -23.25 -5.83
C GLU A 290 13.40 -22.19 -5.58
N PHE A 291 12.40 -22.49 -4.74
CA PHE A 291 11.37 -21.53 -4.36
C PHE A 291 11.94 -20.42 -3.46
N ILE A 292 12.75 -20.79 -2.47
CA ILE A 292 13.40 -19.83 -1.57
C ILE A 292 14.37 -18.94 -2.36
N ASP A 293 15.15 -19.51 -3.28
CA ASP A 293 16.07 -18.76 -4.13
C ASP A 293 15.31 -17.77 -5.03
N ALA A 294 14.21 -18.18 -5.66
CA ALA A 294 13.38 -17.28 -6.46
C ALA A 294 12.74 -16.17 -5.61
N SER A 295 12.28 -16.49 -4.41
CA SER A 295 11.72 -15.51 -3.47
C SER A 295 12.77 -14.52 -2.98
N ARG A 296 14.01 -14.99 -2.77
CA ARG A 296 15.15 -14.15 -2.42
C ARG A 296 15.52 -13.20 -3.56
N LEU A 297 15.47 -13.65 -4.81
CA LEU A 297 15.72 -12.78 -5.97
C LEU A 297 14.72 -11.62 -6.08
N VAL A 298 13.48 -11.77 -5.59
CA VAL A 298 12.52 -10.66 -5.51
C VAL A 298 13.01 -9.57 -4.55
N TYR A 299 13.63 -9.97 -3.44
CA TYR A 299 14.25 -9.05 -2.48
C TYR A 299 15.60 -8.49 -2.98
N ASP A 300 16.46 -9.32 -3.55
CA ASP A 300 17.78 -8.91 -4.03
C ASP A 300 17.69 -8.07 -5.34
N GLY A 301 16.60 -8.21 -6.10
CA GLY A 301 16.29 -7.40 -7.29
C GLY A 301 15.77 -5.99 -6.97
N TRP A 302 15.78 -5.61 -5.69
CA TRP A 302 15.38 -4.29 -5.23
C TRP A 302 16.41 -3.22 -5.66
N PRO A 303 16.00 -2.18 -6.41
CA PRO A 303 16.88 -1.10 -6.85
C PRO A 303 17.38 -0.19 -5.71
#